data_AF-A0A853JCY9-F1
#
_entry.id   AF-A0A853JCY9-F1
#
_cell.length_a   1.000
_cell.length_b   1.000
_cell.length_c   1.000
_cell.angle_alpha   90.00
_cell.angle_beta   90.00
_cell.angle_gamma   90.00
#
_symmetry.space_group_name_H-M   'P 1'
#
loop_
_entity.id
_entity.type
_entity.pdbx_description
1 polymer ?
#
loop_
_entity_poly.entity_id
_entity_poly.type
_entity_poly.pdbx_seq_one_letter_code
_entity_poly.pdbx_strand_id
1 'polypeptide(L)'
;MSRSRNIHRRGVRTRRQAEGFTLLELVFAVAIAAVISMLAMSQFSDYAERSRVATAKADISVISIDIQRYRNDHGKLPGSLADVGRGGYLDPWKNPYHYADVTGPGGKGKARKDKKFNPLNSDFDLFSAGKDGVFHNQVSHKDSLDDVIRARDGSFIDVAEKF
;
A
#
# COMPACT_ATOMS: atom_id res chain seq x y z
N MET A 1 -59.07 34.85 69.76
CA MET A 1 -58.14 35.34 68.71
C MET A 1 -57.40 34.15 68.11
N SER A 2 -57.75 33.78 66.88
CA SER A 2 -57.18 32.68 66.11
C SER A 2 -55.79 33.06 65.57
N ARG A 3 -54.79 32.20 65.73
CA ARG A 3 -53.49 32.33 65.05
C ARG A 3 -53.22 31.07 64.23
N SER A 4 -53.67 31.14 62.97
CA SER A 4 -53.20 30.29 61.89
C SER A 4 -51.71 30.52 61.65
N ARG A 5 -50.90 29.46 61.55
CA ARG A 5 -49.56 29.52 60.94
C ARG A 5 -49.22 28.26 60.15
N ASN A 6 -49.30 28.42 58.83
CA ASN A 6 -48.39 27.97 57.78
C ASN A 6 -47.64 26.65 57.97
N ILE A 7 -48.20 25.62 57.32
CA ILE A 7 -47.57 24.32 57.06
C ILE A 7 -46.49 24.53 55.97
N HIS A 8 -45.21 24.46 56.35
CA HIS A 8 -44.09 24.47 55.41
C HIS A 8 -44.00 23.12 54.70
N ARG A 9 -44.46 23.05 53.44
CA ARG A 9 -44.19 21.90 52.55
C ARG A 9 -42.70 21.91 52.16
N ARG A 10 -41.89 21.11 52.85
CA ARG A 10 -40.52 20.81 52.42
C ARG A 10 -40.58 19.95 51.15
N GLY A 11 -40.20 20.51 50.02
CA GLY A 11 -40.00 19.76 48.78
C GLY A 11 -38.87 18.76 48.95
N VAL A 12 -39.17 17.48 48.74
CA VAL A 12 -38.19 16.40 48.74
C VAL A 12 -37.36 16.52 47.46
N ARG A 13 -36.12 16.99 47.58
CA ARG A 13 -35.13 16.87 46.49
C ARG A 13 -34.75 15.40 46.36
N THR A 14 -35.25 14.72 45.34
CA THR A 14 -34.76 13.41 44.93
C THR A 14 -33.33 13.59 44.39
N ARG A 15 -32.34 13.18 45.19
CA ARG A 15 -30.98 12.94 44.67
C ARG A 15 -31.12 11.84 43.61
N ARG A 16 -30.96 12.18 42.33
CA ARG A 16 -30.63 11.17 41.32
C ARG A 16 -29.34 10.51 41.81
N GLN A 17 -29.42 9.23 42.19
CA GLN A 17 -28.21 8.47 42.49
C GLN A 17 -27.42 8.42 41.20
N ALA A 18 -26.17 8.89 41.24
CA ALA A 18 -25.24 8.67 40.15
C ALA A 18 -24.91 7.18 40.20
N GLU A 19 -25.46 6.42 39.26
CA GLU A 19 -25.14 5.00 39.09
C GLU A 19 -23.67 4.93 38.64
N GLY A 20 -22.84 4.27 39.46
CA GLY A 20 -21.43 4.01 39.14
C GLY A 20 -21.30 2.70 38.37
N PHE A 21 -20.24 2.58 37.57
CA PHE A 21 -19.93 1.35 36.84
C PHE A 21 -19.65 0.20 37.81
N THR A 22 -20.17 -0.98 37.48
CA THR A 22 -19.86 -2.22 38.19
C THR A 22 -18.50 -2.78 37.74
N LEU A 23 -17.86 -3.57 38.61
CA LEU A 23 -16.66 -4.32 38.23
C LEU A 23 -16.94 -5.26 37.05
N LEU A 24 -18.14 -5.80 36.98
CA LEU A 24 -18.56 -6.70 35.90
C LEU A 24 -18.59 -5.99 34.54
N GLU A 25 -19.10 -4.76 34.48
CA GLU A 25 -19.09 -3.95 33.25
C GLU A 25 -17.67 -3.61 32.80
N LEU A 26 -16.77 -3.32 33.74
CA LEU A 26 -15.37 -3.07 33.39
C LEU A 26 -14.72 -4.32 32.79
N VAL A 27 -14.98 -5.49 33.37
CA VAL A 27 -14.47 -6.78 32.85
C VAL A 27 -15.01 -7.05 31.45
N PHE A 28 -16.33 -6.87 31.22
CA PHE A 28 -16.89 -7.03 29.89
C PHE A 28 -16.36 -5.99 28.89
N ALA A 29 -16.24 -4.72 29.28
CA ALA A 29 -15.72 -3.67 28.42
C ALA A 29 -14.28 -3.96 27.97
N VAL A 30 -13.40 -4.37 28.89
CA VAL A 30 -12.00 -4.74 28.57
C VAL A 30 -11.96 -6.02 27.73
N ALA A 31 -12.81 -7.01 28.00
CA ALA A 31 -12.90 -8.23 27.19
C ALA A 31 -13.32 -7.92 25.74
N ILE A 32 -14.36 -7.10 25.55
CA ILE A 32 -14.81 -6.68 24.21
C ILE A 32 -13.73 -5.86 23.51
N ALA A 33 -13.09 -4.91 24.21
CA ALA A 33 -12.01 -4.11 23.64
C ALA A 33 -10.81 -4.97 23.20
N ALA A 34 -10.46 -6.01 23.96
CA ALA A 34 -9.39 -6.94 23.60
C ALA A 34 -9.72 -7.72 22.31
N VAL A 35 -10.95 -8.24 22.19
CA VAL A 35 -11.41 -8.93 20.98
C VAL A 35 -11.39 -8.02 19.76
N ILE A 36 -11.92 -6.78 19.89
CA ILE A 36 -11.93 -5.81 18.79
C ILE A 36 -10.50 -5.43 18.38
N SER A 37 -9.60 -5.24 19.35
CA SER A 37 -8.20 -4.86 19.09
C SER A 37 -7.46 -5.92 18.27
N MET A 38 -7.71 -7.21 18.53
CA MET A 38 -7.10 -8.30 17.76
C MET A 38 -7.54 -8.28 16.29
N LEU A 39 -8.82 -8.03 16.01
CA LEU A 39 -9.35 -7.95 14.63
C LEU A 39 -8.87 -6.69 13.89
N ALA A 40 -8.69 -5.58 14.62
CA ALA A 40 -8.30 -4.30 14.02
C ALA A 40 -6.89 -4.33 13.40
N MET A 41 -5.96 -5.10 13.98
CA MET A 41 -4.55 -5.09 13.57
C MET A 41 -4.32 -5.73 12.18
N SER A 42 -4.97 -6.87 11.88
CA SER A 42 -4.81 -7.56 10.59
C SER A 42 -5.45 -6.79 9.43
N GLN A 43 -6.61 -6.17 9.67
CA GLN A 43 -7.29 -5.39 8.63
C GLN A 43 -6.48 -4.15 8.21
N PHE A 44 -5.77 -3.53 9.15
CA PHE A 44 -4.93 -2.38 8.88
C PHE A 44 -3.71 -2.73 8.01
N SER A 45 -3.05 -3.87 8.27
CA SER A 45 -1.88 -4.28 7.48
C SER A 45 -2.21 -4.55 6.01
N ASP A 46 -3.34 -5.20 5.73
CA ASP A 46 -3.77 -5.51 4.37
C ASP A 46 -4.14 -4.24 3.59
N TYR A 47 -4.80 -3.29 4.26
CA TYR A 47 -5.13 -1.99 3.67
C TYR A 47 -3.87 -1.18 3.34
N ALA A 48 -2.92 -1.12 4.29
CA ALA A 48 -1.64 -0.45 4.08
C ALA A 48 -0.89 -1.07 2.90
N GLU A 49 -0.88 -2.40 2.78
CA GLU A 49 -0.21 -3.08 1.68
C GLU A 49 -0.86 -2.79 0.32
N ARG A 50 -2.18 -2.82 0.23
CA ARG A 50 -2.90 -2.44 -1.00
C ARG A 50 -2.63 -0.99 -1.39
N SER A 51 -2.51 -0.09 -0.42
CA SER A 51 -2.16 1.31 -0.64
C SER A 51 -0.72 1.47 -1.17
N ARG A 52 0.24 0.70 -0.64
CA ARG A 52 1.61 0.63 -1.17
C ARG A 52 1.63 0.15 -2.60
N VAL A 53 0.98 -0.98 -2.91
CA VAL A 53 0.87 -1.48 -4.29
C VAL A 53 0.25 -0.43 -5.22
N ALA A 54 -0.83 0.24 -4.81
CA ALA A 54 -1.47 1.29 -5.61
C ALA A 54 -0.52 2.46 -5.90
N THR A 55 0.28 2.86 -4.91
CA THR A 55 1.30 3.91 -5.05
C THR A 55 2.38 3.48 -6.03
N ALA A 56 2.92 2.26 -5.89
CA ALA A 56 3.94 1.74 -6.80
C ALA A 56 3.46 1.64 -8.24
N LYS A 57 2.20 1.25 -8.47
CA LYS A 57 1.57 1.25 -9.82
C LYS A 57 1.52 2.67 -10.42
N ALA A 58 1.15 3.66 -9.61
CA ALA A 58 1.11 5.06 -10.05
C ALA A 58 2.51 5.59 -10.37
N ASP A 59 3.49 5.32 -9.51
CA ASP A 59 4.88 5.70 -9.73
C ASP A 59 5.44 5.07 -11.01
N ILE A 60 5.24 3.77 -11.23
CA ILE A 60 5.65 3.09 -12.47
C ILE A 60 5.01 3.73 -13.70
N SER A 61 3.74 4.11 -13.62
CA SER A 61 3.04 4.78 -14.72
C SER A 61 3.69 6.12 -15.05
N VAL A 62 4.00 6.93 -14.03
CA VAL A 62 4.65 8.24 -14.19
C VAL A 62 6.08 8.09 -14.72
N ILE A 63 6.87 7.19 -14.14
CA ILE A 63 8.25 6.94 -14.57
C ILE A 63 8.26 6.42 -16.01
N SER A 64 7.31 5.57 -16.40
CA SER A 64 7.16 5.10 -17.78
C SER A 64 6.91 6.27 -18.74
N ILE A 65 6.11 7.27 -18.36
CA ILE A 65 5.88 8.47 -19.17
C ILE A 65 7.17 9.28 -19.31
N ASP A 66 7.91 9.47 -18.21
CA ASP A 66 9.18 10.21 -18.20
C ASP A 66 10.22 9.52 -19.12
N ILE A 67 10.31 8.19 -19.09
CA ILE A 67 11.17 7.39 -19.98
C ILE A 67 10.77 7.58 -21.45
N GLN A 68 9.48 7.51 -21.77
CA GLN A 68 9.03 7.67 -23.16
C GLN A 68 9.23 9.10 -23.66
N ARG A 69 9.04 10.12 -22.81
CA ARG A 69 9.38 11.51 -23.14
C ARG A 69 10.87 11.63 -23.46
N TYR A 70 11.74 11.09 -22.60
CA TYR A 70 13.18 11.08 -22.85
C TYR A 70 13.53 10.44 -24.20
N ARG A 71 12.88 9.30 -24.52
CA ARG A 71 13.05 8.62 -25.81
C ARG A 71 12.64 9.49 -26.99
N ASN A 72 11.53 10.22 -26.88
CA ASN A 72 11.07 11.10 -27.93
C ASN A 72 12.03 12.28 -28.16
N ASP A 73 12.59 12.83 -27.08
CA ASP A 73 13.49 13.99 -27.14
C ASP A 73 14.90 13.61 -27.62
N HIS A 74 15.40 12.42 -27.27
CA HIS A 74 16.79 12.00 -27.54
C HIS A 74 16.90 10.91 -28.62
N GLY A 75 15.79 10.36 -29.10
CA GLY A 75 15.75 9.26 -30.06
C GLY A 75 16.20 7.89 -29.51
N LYS A 76 16.48 7.79 -28.21
CA LYS A 76 16.96 6.56 -27.54
C LYS A 76 16.43 6.46 -26.13
N LEU A 77 16.33 5.24 -25.61
CA LEU A 77 15.99 5.00 -24.21
C LEU A 77 17.09 5.54 -23.27
N PRO A 78 16.75 5.93 -22.03
CA PRO A 78 17.73 6.34 -21.03
C PRO A 78 18.65 5.17 -20.66
N GLY A 79 19.88 5.47 -20.26
CA GLY A 79 20.79 4.44 -19.74
C GLY A 79 20.43 4.02 -18.31
N SER A 80 19.81 4.92 -17.55
CA SER A 80 19.34 4.67 -16.19
C SER A 80 18.17 5.57 -15.81
N LEU A 81 17.52 5.27 -14.68
CA LEU A 81 16.50 6.16 -14.11
C LEU A 81 17.05 7.54 -13.72
N ALA A 82 18.36 7.70 -13.54
CA ALA A 82 18.96 9.01 -13.25
C ALA A 82 18.80 9.99 -14.42
N ASP A 83 18.83 9.51 -15.66
CA ASP A 83 18.72 10.33 -16.87
C ASP A 83 17.33 10.99 -17.01
N VAL A 84 16.33 10.44 -16.32
CA VAL A 84 14.96 10.97 -16.26
C VAL A 84 14.61 11.58 -14.90
N GLY A 85 15.62 11.84 -14.05
CA GLY A 85 15.43 12.46 -12.73
C GLY A 85 14.83 11.53 -11.66
N ARG A 86 14.92 10.21 -11.86
CA ARG A 86 14.32 9.18 -10.98
C ARG A 86 15.34 8.26 -10.31
N GLY A 87 16.64 8.53 -10.44
CA GLY A 87 17.72 7.63 -9.99
C GLY A 87 17.76 7.33 -8.48
N GLY A 88 17.24 8.23 -7.65
CA GLY A 88 17.13 8.04 -6.19
C GLY A 88 15.69 7.80 -5.70
N TYR A 89 14.75 7.58 -6.61
CA TYR A 89 13.35 7.43 -6.26
C TYR A 89 13.12 6.03 -5.69
N LEU A 90 12.54 5.97 -4.49
CA LEU A 90 12.27 4.73 -3.77
C LEU A 90 10.80 4.39 -3.84
N ASP A 91 10.51 3.11 -3.89
CA ASP A 91 9.17 2.57 -3.82
C ASP A 91 8.58 2.68 -2.39
N PRO A 92 7.30 2.32 -2.21
CA PRO A 92 6.62 2.42 -0.92
C PRO A 92 7.21 1.54 0.20
N TRP A 93 7.98 0.51 -0.14
CA TRP A 93 8.71 -0.35 0.80
C TRP A 93 10.16 0.08 1.01
N LYS A 94 10.56 1.22 0.42
CA LYS A 94 11.90 1.83 0.50
C LYS A 94 12.97 1.09 -0.31
N ASN A 95 12.55 0.30 -1.28
CA ASN A 95 13.44 -0.33 -2.26
C ASN A 95 13.58 0.58 -3.50
N PRO A 96 14.69 0.53 -4.25
CA PRO A 96 14.81 1.27 -5.50
C PRO A 96 13.90 0.69 -6.59
N TYR A 97 13.42 1.54 -7.50
CA TYR A 97 12.83 1.06 -8.75
C TYR A 97 13.89 0.47 -9.68
N HIS A 98 13.53 -0.59 -10.39
CA HIS A 98 14.40 -1.28 -11.32
C HIS A 98 14.02 -0.96 -12.77
N TYR A 99 15.03 -0.68 -13.58
CA TYR A 99 14.91 -0.35 -14.99
C TYR A 99 15.93 -1.12 -15.83
N ALA A 100 15.51 -1.61 -16.99
CA ALA A 100 16.41 -2.20 -17.97
C ALA A 100 15.93 -1.92 -19.40
N ASP A 101 16.79 -1.33 -20.22
CA ASP A 101 16.62 -1.31 -21.67
C ASP A 101 16.77 -2.73 -22.23
N VAL A 102 15.69 -3.27 -22.82
CA VAL A 102 15.67 -4.62 -23.40
C VAL A 102 15.96 -4.63 -24.90
N THR A 103 16.03 -3.46 -25.54
CA THR A 103 16.33 -3.28 -26.97
C THR A 103 17.84 -3.21 -27.25
N GLY A 104 18.64 -2.76 -26.28
CA GLY A 104 20.09 -2.62 -26.40
C GLY A 104 20.86 -3.94 -26.47
N PRO A 105 22.18 -3.90 -26.71
CA PRO A 105 23.05 -5.08 -26.70
C PRO A 105 22.94 -5.86 -25.39
N GLY A 106 22.61 -7.15 -25.47
CA GLY A 106 22.36 -7.99 -24.30
C GLY A 106 21.03 -7.74 -23.57
N GLY A 107 20.19 -6.84 -24.07
CA GLY A 107 18.89 -6.48 -23.47
C GLY A 107 17.94 -7.66 -23.31
N LYS A 108 17.91 -8.59 -24.28
CA LYS A 108 17.14 -9.84 -24.17
C LYS A 108 17.54 -10.72 -22.98
N GLY A 109 18.79 -10.64 -22.52
CA GLY A 109 19.27 -11.35 -21.33
C GLY A 109 18.85 -10.68 -20.02
N LYS A 110 18.60 -9.37 -20.06
CA LYS A 110 18.12 -8.56 -18.93
C LYS A 110 16.60 -8.57 -18.81
N ALA A 111 15.90 -8.87 -19.91
CA ALA A 111 14.45 -8.92 -19.93
C ALA A 111 13.91 -9.89 -18.88
N ARG A 112 12.99 -9.39 -18.06
CA ARG A 112 12.11 -10.22 -17.25
C ARG A 112 11.14 -10.96 -18.16
N LYS A 113 10.67 -12.10 -17.68
CA LYS A 113 9.98 -13.10 -18.49
C LYS A 113 8.69 -13.59 -17.85
N ASP A 114 7.69 -13.83 -18.68
CA ASP A 114 6.41 -14.45 -18.33
C ASP A 114 6.56 -15.96 -18.06
N LYS A 115 5.49 -16.61 -17.59
CA LYS A 115 5.41 -18.07 -17.31
C LYS A 115 5.88 -18.98 -18.47
N LYS A 116 5.90 -18.47 -19.70
CA LYS A 116 6.28 -19.18 -20.92
C LYS A 116 7.67 -18.77 -21.43
N PHE A 117 8.46 -18.05 -20.61
CA PHE A 117 9.78 -17.53 -20.91
C PHE A 117 9.82 -16.43 -21.99
N ASN A 118 8.68 -15.83 -22.34
CA ASN A 118 8.65 -14.68 -23.24
C ASN A 118 9.01 -13.41 -22.46
N PRO A 119 9.75 -12.45 -23.06
CA PRO A 119 9.93 -11.13 -22.47
C PRO A 119 8.60 -10.47 -22.08
N LEU A 120 8.56 -9.82 -20.92
CA LEU A 120 7.37 -9.09 -20.47
C LEU A 120 7.06 -7.89 -21.37
N ASN A 121 8.12 -7.22 -21.83
CA ASN A 121 8.08 -6.02 -22.64
C ASN A 121 9.04 -6.15 -23.82
N SER A 122 8.75 -5.40 -24.88
CA SER A 122 9.57 -5.27 -26.08
C SER A 122 10.50 -4.05 -26.05
N ASP A 123 10.22 -3.06 -25.18
CA ASP A 123 10.94 -1.78 -25.09
C ASP A 123 11.90 -1.71 -23.88
N PHE A 124 11.36 -1.70 -22.67
CA PHE A 124 12.12 -1.69 -21.43
C PHE A 124 11.31 -2.34 -20.31
N ASP A 125 12.02 -2.89 -19.34
CA ASP A 125 11.42 -3.31 -18.08
C ASP A 125 11.48 -2.18 -17.06
N LEU A 126 10.41 -2.06 -16.29
CA LEU A 126 10.27 -1.14 -15.17
C LEU A 126 9.41 -1.79 -14.09
N PHE A 127 9.93 -1.90 -12.87
CA PHE A 127 9.22 -2.54 -11.77
C PHE A 127 9.73 -2.10 -10.39
N SER A 128 8.93 -2.39 -9.36
CA SER A 128 9.34 -2.40 -7.95
C SER A 128 9.48 -3.86 -7.50
N ALA A 129 10.51 -4.16 -6.72
CA ALA A 129 10.78 -5.50 -6.18
C ALA A 129 9.90 -5.85 -4.95
N GLY A 130 8.76 -5.16 -4.83
CA GLY A 130 7.77 -5.42 -3.80
C GLY A 130 8.29 -5.22 -2.37
N LYS A 131 7.70 -5.99 -1.47
CA LYS A 131 7.89 -5.86 -0.03
C LYS A 131 9.17 -6.51 0.45
N ASP A 132 9.55 -7.63 -0.15
CA ASP A 132 10.76 -8.36 0.23
C ASP A 132 12.02 -7.79 -0.43
N GLY A 133 11.87 -7.02 -1.51
CA GLY A 133 12.99 -6.43 -2.25
C GLY A 133 13.79 -7.45 -3.07
N VAL A 134 13.27 -8.66 -3.22
CA VAL A 134 13.90 -9.76 -3.93
C VAL A 134 13.14 -9.96 -5.24
N PHE A 135 13.86 -10.22 -6.33
CA PHE A 135 13.22 -10.50 -7.61
C PHE A 135 14.08 -11.43 -8.47
N HIS A 136 13.43 -12.09 -9.41
CA HIS A 136 14.05 -12.92 -10.44
C HIS A 136 13.60 -12.49 -11.83
N ASN A 137 14.39 -12.84 -12.86
CA ASN A 137 14.01 -12.56 -14.24
C ASN A 137 12.66 -13.21 -14.58
N GLN A 138 12.39 -14.42 -14.08
CA GLN A 138 11.13 -15.11 -14.27
C GLN A 138 10.10 -14.63 -13.25
N VAL A 139 9.07 -13.87 -13.67
CA VAL A 139 8.09 -13.27 -12.73
C VAL A 139 7.22 -14.27 -12.00
N SER A 140 7.13 -15.50 -12.52
CA SER A 140 6.42 -16.59 -11.86
C SER A 140 7.21 -17.26 -10.74
N HIS A 141 8.44 -16.80 -10.46
CA HIS A 141 9.18 -17.23 -9.28
C HIS A 141 8.45 -16.77 -8.02
N LYS A 142 8.49 -17.58 -6.95
CA LYS A 142 7.75 -17.30 -5.71
C LYS A 142 8.15 -15.95 -5.11
N ASP A 143 9.44 -15.67 -5.06
CA ASP A 143 10.05 -14.42 -4.57
C ASP A 143 9.97 -13.30 -5.62
N SER A 144 8.95 -13.31 -6.48
CA SER A 144 8.71 -12.26 -7.47
C SER A 144 7.23 -12.01 -7.68
N LEU A 145 6.36 -12.69 -6.91
CA LEU A 145 4.92 -12.56 -7.05
C LEU A 145 4.40 -11.25 -6.46
N ASP A 146 5.08 -10.68 -5.48
CA ASP A 146 4.77 -9.39 -4.86
C ASP A 146 5.34 -8.18 -5.64
N ASP A 147 6.23 -8.42 -6.61
CA ASP A 147 6.74 -7.39 -7.50
C ASP A 147 5.62 -6.64 -8.20
N VAL A 148 5.68 -5.32 -8.23
CA VAL A 148 4.78 -4.50 -9.05
C VAL A 148 5.48 -4.26 -10.39
N ILE A 149 4.95 -4.86 -11.46
CA ILE A 149 5.61 -4.91 -12.77
C ILE A 149 4.85 -4.09 -13.82
N ARG A 150 5.59 -3.41 -14.70
CA ARG A 150 5.10 -3.01 -16.02
C ARG A 150 5.26 -4.18 -16.98
N ALA A 151 4.21 -4.56 -17.68
CA ALA A 151 4.24 -5.62 -18.70
C ALA A 151 3.38 -5.26 -19.92
N ARG A 152 3.52 -6.04 -21.01
CA ARG A 152 2.81 -5.84 -22.29
C ARG A 152 2.93 -4.40 -22.78
N ASP A 153 4.16 -3.89 -22.78
CA ASP A 153 4.54 -2.55 -23.22
C ASP A 153 3.76 -1.42 -22.51
N GLY A 154 3.38 -1.67 -21.24
CA GLY A 154 2.69 -0.70 -20.39
C GLY A 154 1.17 -0.83 -20.33
N SER A 155 0.58 -1.76 -21.08
CA SER A 155 -0.87 -2.03 -20.95
C SER A 155 -1.23 -2.79 -19.66
N PHE A 156 -0.24 -3.38 -18.98
CA PHE A 156 -0.39 -3.99 -17.67
C PHE A 156 0.57 -3.34 -16.66
N ILE A 157 0.02 -2.85 -15.54
CA ILE A 157 0.77 -2.42 -14.36
C ILE A 157 0.03 -2.91 -13.12
N ASP A 158 0.52 -3.97 -12.51
CA ASP A 158 0.00 -4.54 -11.25
C ASP A 158 1.03 -5.50 -10.64
N VAL A 159 0.69 -6.14 -9.53
CA VAL A 159 1.49 -7.21 -8.93
C VAL A 159 1.67 -8.39 -9.90
N ALA A 160 2.87 -8.95 -9.94
CA ALA A 160 3.26 -10.05 -10.81
C ALA A 160 2.42 -11.32 -10.59
N GLU A 161 1.90 -11.55 -9.37
CA GLU A 161 0.95 -12.63 -9.08
C GLU A 161 -0.26 -12.61 -10.03
N LYS A 162 -0.71 -11.42 -10.46
CA LYS A 162 -1.88 -11.23 -11.33
C LYS A 162 -1.57 -11.31 -12.82
N PHE A 163 -0.31 -11.58 -13.19
CA PHE A 163 0.16 -11.64 -14.57
C PHE A 163 0.20 -13.07 -15.14
#